data_AF-A0AAW1V7B0-F1
#
_entry.id   AF-A0AAW1V7B0-F1
#
_cell.length_a   1.000
_cell.length_b   1.000
_cell.length_c   1.000
_cell.angle_alpha   90.00
_cell.angle_beta   90.00
_cell.angle_gamma   90.00
#
_symmetry.space_group_name_H-M   'P 1'
#
loop_
_entity.id
_entity.type
_entity.pdbx_description
1 polymer ?
#
loop_
_entity_poly.entity_id
_entity_poly.type
_entity_poly.pdbx_seq_one_letter_code
_entity_poly.pdbx_strand_id
1 'polypeptide(L)'
;MLGPNKTDRYREFPLLSKCGKERNFVRCDDCAFVFTHILEKKTPDGTTEMHLAYNHADSLLSLKFEPEKVLMIPETGRVYHPAPERVGSIGLIRSKLAIELSKSFTFKNGETNPPTEFTFMNKTYTLDSKWYKKKL
;
A
#
# COMPACT_ATOMS: atom_id res chain seq x y z
N MET A 1 8.23 4.86 -25.21
CA MET A 1 8.01 5.88 -24.16
C MET A 1 6.57 5.79 -23.70
N LEU A 2 6.33 5.76 -22.38
CA LEU A 2 5.00 5.70 -21.77
C LEU A 2 4.43 7.12 -21.62
N GLY A 3 3.18 7.32 -22.00
CA GLY A 3 2.49 8.60 -21.86
C GLY A 3 0.99 8.41 -21.66
N PRO A 4 0.21 9.49 -21.47
CA PRO A 4 -1.23 9.38 -21.31
C PRO A 4 -1.91 8.83 -22.58
N ASN A 5 -2.91 7.96 -22.40
CA ASN A 5 -3.79 7.53 -23.47
C ASN A 5 -4.73 8.69 -23.84
N LYS A 6 -4.44 9.35 -24.96
CA LYS A 6 -5.26 10.42 -25.54
C LYS A 6 -6.19 9.92 -26.65
N THR A 7 -6.33 8.61 -26.82
CA THR A 7 -7.15 8.00 -27.87
C THR A 7 -8.48 7.53 -27.29
N ASP A 8 -9.49 7.39 -28.14
CA ASP A 8 -10.79 6.81 -27.74
C ASP A 8 -10.75 5.29 -27.58
N ARG A 9 -9.62 4.64 -27.90
CA ARG A 9 -9.47 3.19 -27.75
C ARG A 9 -9.04 2.84 -26.33
N TYR A 10 -9.68 1.83 -25.75
CA TYR A 10 -9.35 1.26 -24.45
C TYR A 10 -9.23 2.32 -23.34
N ARG A 11 -10.32 3.08 -23.12
CA ARG A 11 -10.38 4.23 -22.20
C ARG A 11 -10.09 3.84 -20.74
N GLU A 12 -10.31 2.58 -20.39
CA GLU A 12 -9.98 1.98 -19.10
C GLU A 12 -8.46 1.84 -18.85
N PHE A 13 -7.64 2.03 -19.89
CA PHE A 13 -6.19 2.06 -19.80
C PHE A 13 -5.69 3.50 -19.93
N PRO A 14 -5.27 4.15 -18.82
CA PRO A 14 -4.91 5.57 -18.80
C PRO A 14 -3.57 5.86 -19.46
N LEU A 15 -2.74 4.83 -19.70
CA LEU A 15 -1.40 4.99 -20.25
C LEU A 15 -1.24 4.23 -21.56
N LEU A 16 -0.42 4.78 -22.44
CA LEU A 16 -0.08 4.24 -23.75
C LEU A 16 1.44 4.22 -23.91
N SER A 17 2.01 3.06 -24.20
CA SER A 17 3.40 2.90 -24.61
C SER A 17 3.48 2.61 -26.10
N LYS A 18 4.22 3.46 -26.83
CA LYS A 18 4.48 3.27 -28.26
C LYS A 18 5.80 2.51 -28.45
N CYS A 19 5.76 1.41 -29.20
CA CYS A 19 6.92 0.63 -29.61
C CYS A 19 6.88 0.41 -31.14
N GLY A 20 7.53 1.29 -31.90
CA GLY A 20 7.43 1.28 -33.37
C GLY A 20 5.98 1.48 -33.84
N LYS A 21 5.45 0.51 -34.59
CA LYS A 21 4.04 0.49 -35.05
C LYS A 21 3.07 -0.01 -33.96
N GLU A 22 3.58 -0.70 -32.94
CA GLU A 22 2.79 -1.30 -31.86
C GLU A 22 2.39 -0.28 -30.78
N ARG A 23 1.22 -0.52 -30.18
CA ARG A 23 0.62 0.30 -29.13
C ARG A 23 0.23 -0.60 -27.97
N ASN A 24 0.87 -0.39 -26.82
CA ASN A 24 0.56 -1.09 -25.58
C ASN A 24 -0.26 -0.18 -24.67
N PHE A 25 -1.50 -0.58 -24.38
CA PHE A 25 -2.39 0.12 -23.45
C PHE A 25 -2.14 -0.43 -22.04
N VAL A 26 -1.80 0.44 -21.09
CA VAL A 26 -1.27 0.05 -19.77
C VAL A 26 -2.11 0.68 -18.66
N ARG A 27 -2.43 -0.14 -17.66
CA ARG A 27 -3.05 0.28 -16.39
C ARG A 27 -2.41 -0.51 -15.26
N CYS A 28 -2.43 0.04 -14.06
CA CYS A 28 -2.13 -0.73 -12.87
C CYS A 28 -3.31 -1.69 -12.58
N ASP A 29 -3.01 -2.93 -12.22
CA ASP A 29 -4.03 -3.90 -11.80
C ASP A 29 -4.64 -3.53 -10.43
N ASP A 30 -3.84 -2.86 -9.61
CA ASP A 30 -4.20 -2.37 -8.27
C ASP A 30 -3.62 -0.96 -8.07
N CYS A 31 -3.03 -0.66 -6.91
CA CYS A 31 -2.43 0.63 -6.60
C CYS A 31 -1.05 0.81 -7.24
N ALA A 32 -0.81 1.97 -7.85
CA ALA A 32 0.49 2.35 -8.40
C ALA A 32 1.54 2.65 -7.30
N PHE A 33 1.10 2.97 -6.09
CA PHE A 33 1.97 3.29 -4.96
C PHE A 33 2.19 2.05 -4.09
N VAL A 34 3.45 1.61 -3.98
CA VAL A 34 3.80 0.35 -3.31
C VAL A 34 4.86 0.57 -2.22
N PHE A 35 4.51 0.19 -1.00
CA PHE A 35 5.43 0.10 0.13
C PHE A 35 6.23 -1.20 0.09
N THR A 36 7.53 -1.12 0.34
CA THR A 36 8.46 -2.25 0.13
C THR A 36 8.95 -2.88 1.42
N HIS A 37 9.27 -2.09 2.45
CA HIS A 37 9.75 -2.55 3.74
C HIS A 37 9.51 -1.48 4.83
N ILE A 38 9.60 -1.90 6.10
CA ILE A 38 9.57 -1.00 7.26
C ILE A 38 11.02 -0.66 7.65
N LEU A 39 11.27 0.61 7.98
CA LEU A 39 12.56 1.11 8.45
C LEU A 39 12.39 1.96 9.72
N GLU A 40 13.42 1.93 10.55
CA GLU A 40 13.56 2.81 11.71
C GLU A 40 14.14 4.15 11.27
N LYS A 41 13.53 5.24 11.74
CA LYS A 41 14.01 6.60 11.50
C LYS A 41 14.13 7.33 12.83
N LYS A 42 15.32 7.87 13.10
CA LYS A 42 15.53 8.76 14.24
C LYS A 42 15.00 10.16 13.90
N THR A 43 14.15 10.69 14.76
CA THR A 43 13.64 12.05 14.65
C THR A 43 14.63 13.05 15.27
N PRO A 44 14.50 14.35 14.98
CA PRO A 44 15.38 15.39 15.55
C PRO A 44 15.34 15.46 17.10
N ASP A 45 14.22 15.07 17.70
CA ASP A 45 14.01 14.96 19.15
C ASP A 45 14.60 13.68 19.76
N GLY A 46 15.24 12.84 18.96
CA GLY A 46 15.93 11.62 19.42
C GLY A 46 15.02 10.41 19.60
N THR A 47 13.74 10.50 19.25
CA THR A 47 12.83 9.35 19.27
C THR A 47 12.98 8.51 18.00
N THR A 48 12.64 7.22 18.09
CA THR A 48 12.65 6.31 16.93
C THR A 48 11.23 6.15 16.43
N GLU A 49 11.00 6.52 15.17
CA GLU A 49 9.75 6.29 14.46
C GLU A 49 9.91 5.17 13.43
N MET A 50 8.84 4.39 13.24
CA MET A 50 8.78 3.39 12.18
C MET A 50 8.18 4.02 10.93
N HIS A 51 8.77 3.70 9.78
CA HIS A 51 8.37 4.25 8.49
C HIS A 51 8.24 3.13 7.46
N LEU A 52 7.29 3.28 6.53
CA LEU A 52 7.19 2.46 5.33
C LEU A 52 7.95 3.13 4.18
N ALA A 53 8.99 2.46 3.66
CA ALA A 53 9.69 2.88 2.45
C ALA A 53 8.92 2.54 1.18
N TYR A 54 9.13 3.33 0.14
CA TYR A 54 8.60 3.10 -1.21
C TYR A 54 9.66 3.46 -2.28
N ASN A 55 9.44 3.02 -3.52
CA ASN A 55 10.31 3.31 -4.68
C ASN A 55 11.81 2.96 -4.53
N HIS A 56 12.17 2.06 -3.59
CA HIS A 56 13.56 1.62 -3.37
C HIS A 56 14.55 2.75 -3.08
N ALA A 57 14.08 3.88 -2.54
CA ALA A 57 14.94 4.99 -2.11
C ALA A 57 15.00 5.11 -0.57
N ASP A 58 14.70 4.01 0.13
CA ASP A 58 14.80 3.82 1.58
C ASP A 58 14.39 5.05 2.40
N SER A 59 15.33 5.64 3.14
CA SER A 59 15.09 6.76 4.05
C SER A 59 14.70 8.06 3.35
N LEU A 60 15.02 8.22 2.06
CA LEU A 60 14.67 9.40 1.26
C LEU A 60 13.17 9.42 0.92
N LEU A 61 12.59 8.25 0.65
CA LEU A 61 11.20 8.08 0.25
C LEU A 61 10.50 7.11 1.20
N SER A 62 10.03 7.66 2.32
CA SER A 62 9.30 6.91 3.33
C SER A 62 8.17 7.73 3.94
N LEU A 63 7.17 7.03 4.47
CA LEU A 63 6.04 7.63 5.18
C LEU A 63 5.95 7.01 6.57
N LYS A 64 5.45 7.76 7.55
CA LYS A 64 5.25 7.25 8.90
C LYS A 64 4.35 6.01 8.87
N PHE A 65 4.77 4.96 9.57
CA PHE A 65 3.99 3.74 9.71
C PHE A 65 3.01 3.90 10.85
N GLU A 66 1.72 3.70 10.56
CA GLU A 66 0.61 3.74 11.52
C GLU A 66 0.04 2.32 11.64
N PRO A 67 0.48 1.51 12.63
CA PRO A 67 0.11 0.10 12.74
C PRO A 67 -1.41 -0.14 12.74
N GLU A 68 -2.17 0.75 13.37
CA GLU A 68 -3.62 0.71 13.45
C GLU A 68 -4.32 0.92 12.08
N LYS A 69 -3.61 1.47 11.08
CA LYS A 69 -4.17 1.71 9.74
C LYS A 69 -3.78 0.64 8.73
N VAL A 70 -3.11 -0.43 9.15
CA VAL A 70 -2.84 -1.58 8.27
C VAL A 70 -4.16 -2.30 7.99
N LEU A 71 -4.46 -2.51 6.70
CA LEU A 71 -5.71 -3.12 6.28
C LEU A 71 -5.46 -4.29 5.35
N MET A 72 -5.96 -5.48 5.71
CA MET A 72 -5.93 -6.67 4.85
C MET A 72 -7.32 -6.90 4.25
N ILE A 73 -7.36 -7.15 2.93
CA ILE A 73 -8.56 -7.57 2.22
C ILE A 73 -8.58 -9.11 2.18
N PRO A 74 -9.51 -9.80 2.89
CA PRO A 74 -9.53 -11.26 3.01
C PRO A 74 -9.58 -11.98 1.67
N GLU A 75 -10.35 -11.45 0.72
CA GLU A 75 -10.63 -12.09 -0.57
C GLU A 75 -9.38 -12.22 -1.43
N THR A 76 -8.42 -11.31 -1.26
CA THR A 76 -7.20 -11.25 -2.08
C THR A 76 -5.93 -11.47 -1.27
N GLY A 77 -6.01 -11.38 0.06
CA GLY A 77 -4.86 -11.34 0.97
C GLY A 77 -3.99 -10.08 0.82
N ARG A 78 -4.40 -9.11 -0.01
CA ARG A 78 -3.64 -7.87 -0.22
C ARG A 78 -3.73 -6.98 1.01
N VAL A 79 -2.60 -6.35 1.35
CA VAL A 79 -2.48 -5.49 2.53
C VAL A 79 -2.21 -4.06 2.06
N TYR A 80 -2.89 -3.10 2.67
CA TYR A 80 -2.84 -1.69 2.32
C TYR A 80 -2.52 -0.82 3.53
N HIS A 81 -2.01 0.37 3.25
CA HIS A 81 -1.77 1.42 4.22
C HIS A 81 -2.07 2.79 3.57
N PRO A 82 -2.43 3.83 4.33
CA PRO A 82 -2.59 5.17 3.79
C PRO A 82 -1.36 5.64 3.00
N ALA A 83 -1.63 6.34 1.91
CA ALA A 83 -0.62 7.01 1.08
C ALA A 83 -1.05 8.47 0.82
N PRO A 84 -0.18 9.30 0.22
CA PRO A 84 -0.53 10.70 -0.09
C PRO A 84 -1.70 10.78 -1.07
N GLU A 85 -2.50 11.84 -0.97
CA GLU A 85 -3.68 12.02 -1.82
C GLU A 85 -3.33 12.08 -3.32
N ARG A 86 -2.20 12.72 -3.65
CA ARG A 86 -1.68 12.83 -5.02
C ARG A 86 -1.42 11.48 -5.72
N VAL A 87 -1.33 10.38 -4.97
CA VAL A 87 -1.16 9.01 -5.51
C VAL A 87 -2.39 8.12 -5.30
N GLY A 88 -3.54 8.71 -4.96
CA GLY A 88 -4.79 7.98 -4.75
C GLY A 88 -5.13 7.68 -3.29
N SER A 89 -4.36 8.18 -2.32
CA SER A 89 -4.58 8.01 -0.87
C SER A 89 -4.37 6.60 -0.31
N ILE A 90 -4.16 5.60 -1.17
CA ILE A 90 -4.02 4.19 -0.80
C ILE A 90 -2.68 3.69 -1.35
N GLY A 91 -1.90 3.02 -0.51
CA GLY A 91 -0.68 2.34 -0.90
C GLY A 91 -0.78 0.84 -0.65
N LEU A 92 -0.33 0.05 -1.61
CA LEU A 92 -0.22 -1.40 -1.50
C LEU A 92 1.05 -1.75 -0.72
N ILE A 93 0.97 -2.69 0.22
CA ILE A 93 2.14 -3.30 0.86
C ILE A 93 2.58 -4.50 0.00
N ARG A 94 3.84 -4.50 -0.44
CA ARG A 94 4.40 -5.59 -1.26
C ARG A 94 4.24 -6.94 -0.57
N SER A 95 3.96 -7.99 -1.34
CA SER A 95 3.66 -9.35 -0.85
C SER A 95 4.63 -9.87 0.20
N LYS A 96 5.94 -9.64 0.05
CA LYS A 96 6.93 -10.08 1.06
C LYS A 96 6.65 -9.47 2.43
N LEU A 97 6.51 -8.14 2.51
CA LEU A 97 6.18 -7.45 3.75
C LEU A 97 4.78 -7.82 4.23
N ALA A 98 3.80 -7.97 3.33
CA ALA A 98 2.44 -8.38 3.70
C ALA A 98 2.41 -9.75 4.42
N ILE A 99 3.19 -10.73 3.94
CA ILE A 99 3.32 -12.05 4.56
C ILE A 99 4.03 -11.97 5.93
N GLU A 100 4.99 -11.05 6.08
CA GLU A 100 5.64 -10.82 7.38
C GLU A 100 4.64 -10.23 8.38
N LEU A 101 3.86 -9.23 7.97
CA LEU A 101 2.83 -8.61 8.81
C LEU A 101 1.68 -9.58 9.14
N SER A 102 1.33 -10.48 8.22
CA SER A 102 0.18 -11.38 8.40
C SER A 102 0.32 -12.31 9.60
N LYS A 103 1.56 -12.60 10.02
CA LYS A 103 1.86 -13.41 11.21
C LYS A 103 1.43 -12.75 12.51
N SER A 104 1.20 -11.44 12.49
CA SER A 104 0.84 -10.65 13.66
C SER A 104 -0.59 -10.14 13.64
N PHE A 105 -1.41 -10.59 12.68
CA PHE A 105 -2.84 -10.30 12.65
C PHE A 105 -3.63 -11.25 13.55
N THR A 106 -4.64 -10.71 14.22
CA THR A 106 -5.61 -11.49 15.00
C THR A 106 -6.99 -11.39 14.37
N PHE A 107 -7.63 -12.54 14.13
CA PHE A 107 -8.91 -12.67 13.46
C PHE A 107 -10.03 -13.03 14.45
N LYS A 108 -10.41 -12.09 15.34
CA LYS A 108 -11.43 -12.36 16.37
C LYS A 108 -12.81 -12.68 15.80
N ASN A 109 -13.10 -12.17 14.60
CA ASN A 109 -14.38 -12.39 13.91
C ASN A 109 -14.35 -13.60 12.95
N GLY A 110 -13.32 -14.46 13.02
CA GLY A 110 -13.13 -15.60 12.13
C GLY A 110 -12.22 -15.29 10.92
N GLU A 111 -11.60 -16.33 10.37
CA GLU A 111 -10.54 -16.21 9.34
C GLU A 111 -11.03 -15.72 7.98
N THR A 112 -12.33 -15.84 7.69
CA THR A 112 -12.95 -15.32 6.47
C THR A 112 -13.23 -13.81 6.55
N ASN A 113 -13.08 -13.20 7.72
CA ASN A 113 -13.29 -11.78 7.94
C ASN A 113 -11.95 -11.03 8.03
N PRO A 114 -11.95 -9.70 7.81
CA PRO A 114 -10.73 -8.91 8.00
C PRO A 114 -10.18 -9.04 9.43
N PRO A 115 -8.85 -8.92 9.61
CA PRO A 115 -8.26 -8.94 10.94
C PRO A 115 -8.79 -7.77 11.77
N THR A 116 -8.97 -8.00 13.07
CA THR A 116 -9.49 -7.00 14.01
C THR A 116 -8.36 -6.26 14.72
N GLU A 117 -7.24 -6.94 14.91
CA GLU A 117 -6.09 -6.42 15.65
C GLU A 117 -4.80 -6.76 14.93
N PHE A 118 -3.78 -5.95 15.18
CA PHE A 118 -2.44 -6.12 14.67
C PHE A 118 -1.44 -5.90 15.80
N THR A 119 -0.56 -6.88 16.03
CA THR A 119 0.49 -6.78 17.04
C THR A 119 1.81 -6.37 16.40
N PHE A 120 2.38 -5.26 16.86
CA PHE A 120 3.63 -4.74 16.34
C PHE A 120 4.50 -4.21 17.47
N MET A 121 5.77 -4.61 17.49
CA MET A 121 6.73 -4.27 18.56
C MET A 121 6.16 -4.50 19.97
N ASN A 122 5.57 -5.69 20.20
CA ASN A 122 4.93 -6.09 21.47
C ASN A 122 3.74 -5.24 21.92
N LYS A 123 3.19 -4.39 21.05
CA LYS A 123 1.97 -3.63 21.30
C LYS A 123 0.87 -4.07 20.34
N THR A 124 -0.33 -4.30 20.87
CA THR A 124 -1.51 -4.63 20.08
C THR A 124 -2.27 -3.35 19.74
N TYR A 125 -2.65 -3.24 18.47
CA TYR A 125 -3.41 -2.14 17.90
C TYR A 125 -4.74 -2.67 17.38
N THR A 126 -5.84 -1.99 17.72
CA THR A 126 -7.14 -2.23 17.08
C THR A 126 -7.12 -1.61 15.70
N LEU A 127 -7.45 -2.39 14.67
CA LEU A 127 -7.37 -1.92 13.28
C LEU A 127 -8.54 -0.99 12.92
N ASP A 128 -8.22 0.15 12.30
CA ASP A 128 -9.17 1.11 11.75
C ASP A 128 -9.23 1.01 10.23
N SER A 129 -10.41 0.64 9.71
CA SER A 129 -10.68 0.55 8.27
C SER A 129 -11.41 1.77 7.69
N LYS A 130 -11.75 2.78 8.50
CA LYS A 130 -12.54 3.94 8.06
C LYS A 130 -11.86 4.76 6.97
N TRP A 131 -10.52 4.81 6.97
CA TRP A 131 -9.75 5.54 5.96
C TRP A 131 -9.87 4.92 4.56
N TYR A 132 -10.08 3.61 4.46
CA TYR A 132 -10.19 2.88 3.20
C TYR A 132 -11.57 3.03 2.56
N LYS A 133 -12.63 3.01 3.37
CA LYS A 133 -14.04 3.10 2.91
C LYS A 133 -14.40 4.41 2.22
N LYS A 134 -13.60 5.47 2.38
CA LYS A 134 -13.83 6.76 1.70
C LYS A 134 -13.67 6.71 0.17
N LYS A 135 -13.24 5.57 -0.40
CA LYS A 135 -12.92 5.45 -1.83
C LYS A 135 -13.50 4.22 -2.54
N LEU A 136 -14.43 3.49 -1.91
CA LEU A 136 -15.32 2.56 -2.61
C LEU A 136 -16.56 3.30 -3.11
#